data_AF-A0A9D1FJD9-F1
#
_entry.id   AF-A0A9D1FJD9-F1
#
_cell.length_a   1.000
_cell.length_b   1.000
_cell.length_c   1.000
_cell.angle_alpha   90.00
_cell.angle_beta   90.00
_cell.angle_gamma   90.00
#
_symmetry.space_group_name_H-M   'P 1'
#
loop_
_entity.id
_entity.type
_entity.pdbx_description
1 polymer ?
#
loop_
_entity_poly.entity_id
_entity_poly.type
_entity_poly.pdbx_seq_one_letter_code
_entity_poly.pdbx_strand_id
1 'polypeptide(L)'
;MVEKSSSENFFIGLSLSNSSNYDSSVCVLDRYSKILLLDKFYFTQDIELFFNSSPYIHNSLVCVSVPYDNSLLDGKWRIHSKNYKMLGEHFKINRQRWTNRLSGRLSAALLNLSEEGTKVFRCDINQLRQAYGLNAHYLSRTSIDCKNLQSSLKLKYGFEQLPDNMLAASSLEAIICAMFAQHISFGGRVDEMYQFEGLKVLSKPLN
;
A
#
# COMPACT_ATOMS: atom_id res chain seq x y z
N MET A 1 -13.62 -23.81 -7.42
CA MET A 1 -13.87 -22.83 -6.36
C MET A 1 -13.02 -23.25 -5.16
N VAL A 2 -11.99 -22.49 -4.81
CA VAL A 2 -11.17 -22.78 -3.62
C VAL A 2 -12.00 -22.41 -2.40
N GLU A 3 -12.20 -23.35 -1.47
CA GLU A 3 -12.82 -23.06 -0.18
C GLU A 3 -11.97 -22.02 0.54
N LYS A 4 -12.50 -20.80 0.65
CA LYS A 4 -11.86 -19.70 1.36
C LYS A 4 -12.04 -19.97 2.84
N SER A 5 -10.97 -20.33 3.55
CA SER A 5 -11.02 -20.72 4.97
C SER A 5 -10.97 -19.55 5.95
N SER A 6 -11.06 -18.31 5.45
CA SER A 6 -10.80 -17.12 6.25
C SER A 6 -12.05 -16.51 6.85
N SER A 7 -11.96 -16.02 8.09
CA SER A 7 -13.06 -15.39 8.84
C SER A 7 -13.38 -13.98 8.34
N GLU A 8 -12.43 -13.31 7.70
CA GLU A 8 -12.58 -11.94 7.22
C GLU A 8 -13.48 -11.85 5.99
N ASN A 9 -14.42 -10.91 6.03
CA ASN A 9 -15.34 -10.65 4.92
C ASN A 9 -14.88 -9.46 4.07
N PHE A 10 -14.13 -8.52 4.65
CA PHE A 10 -13.71 -7.28 3.99
C PHE A 10 -12.18 -7.16 3.92
N PHE A 11 -11.68 -6.60 2.83
CA PHE A 11 -10.25 -6.39 2.62
C PHE A 11 -10.01 -4.92 2.30
N ILE A 12 -9.32 -4.24 3.21
CA ILE A 12 -9.10 -2.80 3.12
C ILE A 12 -7.66 -2.57 2.64
N GLY A 13 -7.53 -1.85 1.53
CA GLY A 13 -6.25 -1.39 1.01
C GLY A 13 -6.14 0.11 1.13
N LEU A 14 -5.06 0.60 1.74
CA LEU A 14 -4.76 2.02 1.81
C LEU A 14 -3.46 2.29 1.04
N SER A 15 -3.50 3.18 0.06
CA SER A 15 -2.29 3.79 -0.50
C SER A 15 -2.02 5.12 0.18
N LEU A 16 -0.93 5.20 0.95
CA LEU A 16 -0.47 6.44 1.56
C LEU A 16 0.46 7.20 0.62
N SER A 17 0.20 8.50 0.53
CA SER A 17 1.09 9.42 -0.14
C SER A 17 2.17 10.00 0.78
N ASN A 18 3.28 10.35 0.16
CA ASN A 18 4.49 10.87 0.80
C ASN A 18 4.28 12.21 1.54
N SER A 19 3.25 12.98 1.15
CA SER A 19 2.88 14.24 1.82
C SER A 19 1.38 14.51 1.67
N SER A 20 0.84 15.41 2.51
CA SER A 20 -0.55 15.85 2.47
C SER A 20 -0.96 16.55 1.17
N ASN A 21 0.00 17.02 0.38
CA ASN A 21 -0.27 17.64 -0.92
C ASN A 21 -0.56 16.59 -2.00
N TYR A 22 -0.20 15.35 -1.76
CA TYR A 22 -0.51 14.22 -2.63
C TYR A 22 -1.66 13.43 -2.06
N ASP A 23 -2.44 12.85 -2.95
CA ASP A 23 -3.61 12.08 -2.62
C ASP A 23 -3.28 10.69 -2.07
N SER A 24 -3.94 10.34 -0.97
CA SER A 24 -4.02 8.97 -0.47
C SER A 24 -5.39 8.40 -0.84
N SER A 25 -5.52 7.09 -0.97
CA SER A 25 -6.82 6.48 -1.27
C SER A 25 -7.03 5.21 -0.48
N VAL A 26 -8.29 4.93 -0.13
CA VAL A 26 -8.71 3.67 0.47
C VAL A 26 -9.59 2.92 -0.53
N CYS A 27 -9.36 1.61 -0.63
CA CYS A 27 -10.21 0.67 -1.34
C CYS A 27 -10.72 -0.38 -0.35
N VAL A 28 -12.01 -0.71 -0.43
CA VAL A 28 -12.60 -1.83 0.32
C VAL A 28 -13.10 -2.86 -0.69
N LEU A 29 -12.57 -4.07 -0.59
CA LEU A 29 -13.01 -5.23 -1.37
C LEU A 29 -13.85 -6.17 -0.51
N ASP A 30 -14.84 -6.78 -1.14
CA ASP A 30 -15.53 -7.95 -0.60
C ASP A 30 -14.75 -9.24 -0.89
N ARG A 31 -15.19 -10.35 -0.29
CA ARG A 31 -14.69 -11.72 -0.49
C ARG A 31 -14.65 -12.18 -1.93
N TYR A 32 -15.50 -11.64 -2.80
CA TYR A 32 -15.53 -11.93 -4.23
C TYR A 32 -14.68 -10.98 -5.08
N SER A 33 -13.81 -10.18 -4.44
CA SER A 33 -12.96 -9.19 -5.12
C SER A 33 -13.76 -8.07 -5.80
N LYS A 34 -15.00 -7.84 -5.34
CA LYS A 34 -15.83 -6.71 -5.77
C LYS A 34 -15.44 -5.47 -4.97
N ILE A 35 -15.28 -4.32 -5.63
CA ILE A 35 -15.02 -3.04 -4.99
C ILE A 35 -16.33 -2.55 -4.39
N LEU A 36 -16.36 -2.41 -3.06
CA LEU A 36 -17.48 -1.84 -2.32
C LEU A 36 -17.34 -0.33 -2.17
N LEU A 37 -16.10 0.12 -1.93
CA LEU A 37 -15.76 1.52 -1.72
C LEU A 37 -14.39 1.82 -2.32
N LEU A 38 -14.27 2.98 -2.96
CA LEU A 38 -13.00 3.51 -3.42
C LEU A 38 -13.00 5.03 -3.26
N ASP A 39 -12.37 5.51 -2.19
CA ASP A 39 -12.36 6.91 -1.81
C ASP A 39 -10.95 7.50 -1.76
N LYS A 40 -10.88 8.81 -2.00
CA LYS A 40 -9.65 9.59 -2.07
C LYS A 40 -9.62 10.61 -0.93
N PHE A 41 -8.50 10.68 -0.24
CA PHE A 41 -8.26 11.55 0.91
C PHE A 41 -7.03 12.42 0.68
N TYR A 42 -7.10 13.66 1.16
CA TYR A 42 -5.96 14.59 1.14
C TYR A 42 -5.36 14.72 2.54
N PHE A 43 -6.20 14.79 3.57
CA PHE A 43 -5.79 14.96 4.96
C PHE A 43 -5.70 13.62 5.69
N THR A 44 -4.76 13.54 6.64
CA THR A 44 -4.58 12.33 7.47
C THR A 44 -5.76 12.14 8.41
N GLN A 45 -6.35 13.24 8.90
CA GLN A 45 -7.50 13.23 9.80
C GLN A 45 -8.71 12.56 9.16
N ASP A 46 -8.92 12.72 7.85
CA ASP A 46 -10.04 12.09 7.14
C ASP A 46 -9.86 10.56 7.07
N ILE A 47 -8.61 10.11 6.93
CA ILE A 47 -8.27 8.68 6.92
C ILE A 47 -8.48 8.09 8.33
N GLU A 48 -8.09 8.81 9.37
CA GLU A 48 -8.34 8.41 10.76
C GLU A 48 -9.84 8.36 11.05
N LEU A 49 -10.61 9.36 10.59
CA LEU A 49 -12.06 9.36 10.71
C LEU A 49 -12.70 8.18 9.99
N PHE A 50 -12.22 7.84 8.79
CA PHE A 50 -12.64 6.64 8.07
C PHE A 50 -12.39 5.39 8.92
N PHE A 51 -11.21 5.26 9.52
CA PHE A 51 -10.90 4.11 10.37
C PHE A 51 -11.71 4.05 11.68
N ASN A 52 -12.15 5.20 12.20
CA ASN A 52 -12.94 5.21 13.43
C ASN A 52 -14.44 4.97 13.18
N SER A 53 -14.94 5.31 11.98
CA SER A 53 -16.37 5.32 11.68
C SER A 53 -16.83 4.21 10.72
N SER A 54 -15.91 3.58 9.98
CA SER A 54 -16.28 2.67 8.90
C SER A 54 -16.79 1.33 9.44
N PRO A 55 -17.97 0.85 9.00
CA PRO A 55 -18.53 -0.42 9.46
C PRO A 55 -17.73 -1.64 8.98
N TYR A 56 -16.82 -1.46 8.01
CA TYR A 56 -16.09 -2.55 7.39
C TYR A 56 -14.93 -3.08 8.24
N ILE A 57 -14.54 -2.38 9.31
CA ILE A 57 -13.24 -2.60 9.96
C ILE A 57 -13.22 -3.83 10.87
N HIS A 58 -14.29 -4.04 11.64
CA HIS A 58 -14.34 -5.09 12.66
C HIS A 58 -14.13 -6.52 12.13
N ASN A 59 -14.47 -6.79 10.86
CA ASN A 59 -14.19 -8.09 10.22
C ASN A 59 -13.37 -7.93 8.93
N SER A 60 -12.32 -7.09 9.01
CA SER A 60 -11.43 -6.84 7.90
C SER A 60 -9.97 -7.18 8.17
N LEU A 61 -9.26 -7.38 7.07
CA LEU A 61 -7.82 -7.32 7.04
C LEU A 61 -7.40 -6.04 6.31
N VAL A 62 -6.59 -5.23 6.98
CA VAL A 62 -6.13 -3.93 6.49
C VAL A 62 -4.69 -4.08 5.99
N CYS A 63 -4.44 -3.69 4.75
CA CYS A 63 -3.10 -3.58 4.19
C CYS A 63 -2.82 -2.14 3.76
N VAL A 64 -1.70 -1.59 4.23
CA VAL A 64 -1.34 -0.20 3.99
C VAL A 64 0.01 -0.09 3.30
N SER A 65 0.11 0.71 2.24
CA SER A 65 1.39 0.98 1.60
C SER A 65 2.30 1.79 2.53
N VAL A 66 3.60 1.51 2.51
CA VAL A 66 4.56 2.31 3.24
C VAL A 66 4.83 3.61 2.45
N PRO A 67 4.58 4.80 3.02
CA PRO A 67 4.85 6.05 2.34
C PRO A 67 6.36 6.34 2.32
N TYR A 68 6.88 6.76 1.18
CA TYR A 68 8.27 7.20 1.10
C TYR A 68 8.37 8.67 1.57
N ASP A 69 9.48 9.06 2.17
CA ASP A 69 9.76 10.45 2.49
C ASP A 69 10.65 11.07 1.41
N ASN A 70 10.13 12.08 0.73
CA ASN A 70 10.85 12.83 -0.31
C ASN A 70 11.43 14.16 0.20
N SER A 71 11.17 14.54 1.45
CA SER A 71 11.57 15.84 2.02
C SER A 71 13.09 16.02 2.09
N LEU A 72 13.85 14.93 2.14
CA LEU A 72 15.32 14.93 2.21
C LEU A 72 16.02 15.05 0.85
N LEU A 73 15.28 15.08 -0.27
CA LEU A 73 15.84 15.05 -1.62
C LEU A 73 15.66 16.40 -2.34
N ASP A 74 16.58 17.33 -2.10
CA ASP A 74 16.70 18.51 -2.95
C ASP A 74 17.24 18.13 -4.35
N GLY A 75 16.75 18.81 -5.39
CA GLY A 75 16.55 18.28 -6.74
C GLY A 75 17.77 17.67 -7.47
N LYS A 76 18.99 18.04 -7.08
CA LYS A 76 20.23 17.55 -7.72
C LYS A 76 20.68 16.16 -7.20
N TRP A 77 20.31 15.80 -5.97
CA TRP A 77 20.71 14.54 -5.33
C TRP A 77 19.73 13.39 -5.56
N ARG A 78 18.57 13.69 -6.17
CA ARG A 78 17.53 12.72 -6.55
C ARG A 78 18.02 11.68 -7.57
N ILE A 79 18.97 12.03 -8.43
CA ILE A 79 19.48 11.15 -9.51
C ILE A 79 20.65 10.27 -9.03
N HIS A 80 21.44 10.74 -8.07
CA HIS A 80 22.64 10.06 -7.58
C HIS A 80 22.42 9.19 -6.32
N SER A 81 21.24 9.26 -5.69
CA SER A 81 20.94 8.54 -4.45
C SER A 81 20.44 7.10 -4.65
N LYS A 82 20.75 6.46 -5.78
CA LYS A 82 20.62 5.00 -5.92
C LYS A 82 21.43 4.33 -4.80
N ASN A 83 20.85 3.30 -4.19
CA ASN A 83 21.29 2.69 -2.93
C ASN A 83 22.79 2.42 -2.86
N TYR A 84 23.55 3.28 -2.18
CA TYR A 84 24.83 2.88 -1.62
C TYR A 84 24.54 2.01 -0.39
N LYS A 85 24.62 0.67 -0.53
CA LYS A 85 24.87 -0.18 0.64
C LYS A 85 26.28 0.18 1.12
N MET A 86 26.39 0.83 2.29
CA MET A 86 27.69 1.10 2.88
C MET A 86 28.32 -0.20 3.41
N LEU A 87 29.53 -0.50 2.97
CA LEU A 87 30.30 -1.73 3.22
C LEU A 87 31.04 -1.72 4.58
N GLY A 88 30.40 -1.34 5.70
CA GLY A 88 31.10 -1.28 6.99
C GLY A 88 30.23 -1.53 8.21
N GLU A 89 30.74 -2.34 9.14
CA GLU A 89 30.06 -2.75 10.38
C GLU A 89 30.03 -1.66 11.48
N HIS A 90 30.62 -0.49 11.24
CA HIS A 90 30.85 0.52 12.29
C HIS A 90 30.17 1.87 12.08
N PHE A 91 29.26 1.99 11.10
CA PHE A 91 28.53 3.24 10.92
C PHE A 91 27.31 3.33 11.86
N LYS A 92 27.55 3.72 13.12
CA LYS A 92 26.50 4.12 14.07
C LYS A 92 26.44 5.63 14.19
N ILE A 93 25.76 6.33 13.28
CA ILE A 93 25.20 7.67 13.50
C ILE A 93 24.11 7.92 12.43
N ASN A 94 22.86 7.60 12.77
CA ASN A 94 21.70 8.10 12.04
C ASN A 94 21.22 9.41 12.68
N ARG A 95 22.13 10.39 12.80
CA ARG A 95 21.81 11.74 13.29
C ARG A 95 20.77 12.31 12.32
N GLN A 96 19.52 12.45 12.76
CA GLN A 96 18.36 12.95 11.99
C GLN A 96 17.60 11.98 11.07
N ARG A 97 17.72 10.64 11.23
CA ARG A 97 16.96 9.68 10.40
C ARG A 97 17.17 9.84 8.88
N TRP A 98 18.29 10.45 8.45
CA TRP A 98 18.60 10.74 7.04
C TRP A 98 18.73 9.48 6.15
N THR A 99 18.95 8.32 6.76
CA THR A 99 18.94 7.02 6.05
C THR A 99 17.54 6.41 5.93
N ASN A 100 16.56 6.85 6.73
CA ASN A 100 15.17 6.39 6.66
C ASN A 100 14.42 7.20 5.60
N ARG A 101 14.13 6.54 4.47
CA ARG A 101 13.37 7.11 3.35
C ARG A 101 11.87 6.88 3.47
N LEU A 102 11.38 6.60 4.66
CA LEU A 102 9.99 6.22 4.91
C LEU A 102 9.36 7.24 5.86
N SER A 103 8.14 7.66 5.57
CA SER A 103 7.40 8.60 6.40
C SER A 103 6.66 7.87 7.52
N GLY A 104 6.69 8.43 8.73
CA GLY A 104 5.91 7.94 9.87
C GLY A 104 4.42 8.30 9.81
N ARG A 105 3.91 8.79 8.66
CA ARG A 105 2.51 9.19 8.52
C ARG A 105 1.57 8.03 8.85
N LEU A 106 0.56 8.33 9.67
CA LEU A 106 -0.48 7.38 10.11
C LEU A 106 0.07 6.18 10.90
N SER A 107 1.34 6.18 11.33
CA SER A 107 1.90 5.04 12.08
C SER A 107 1.19 4.83 13.42
N ALA A 108 0.96 5.89 14.18
CA ALA A 108 0.26 5.84 15.46
C ALA A 108 -1.18 5.31 15.31
N ALA A 109 -1.96 5.86 14.38
CA ALA A 109 -3.33 5.41 14.16
C ALA A 109 -3.42 3.93 13.73
N LEU A 110 -2.48 3.47 12.90
CA LEU A 110 -2.45 2.08 12.46
C LEU A 110 -1.99 1.11 13.55
N LEU A 111 -1.14 1.58 14.47
CA LEU A 111 -0.73 0.80 15.63
C LEU A 111 -1.91 0.66 16.62
N ASN A 112 -2.64 1.75 16.90
CA ASN A 112 -3.86 1.71 17.70
C ASN A 112 -4.90 0.75 17.12
N LEU A 113 -5.13 0.78 15.81
CA LEU A 113 -6.04 -0.16 15.13
C LEU A 113 -5.61 -1.62 15.28
N SER A 114 -4.29 -1.87 15.30
CA SER A 114 -3.75 -3.20 15.56
C SER A 114 -3.93 -3.63 17.02
N GLU A 115 -3.82 -2.71 17.97
CA GLU A 115 -4.04 -2.96 19.40
C GLU A 115 -5.52 -3.21 19.72
N GLU A 116 -6.44 -2.56 18.99
CA GLU A 116 -7.89 -2.79 19.06
C GLU A 116 -8.32 -4.18 18.52
N GLY A 117 -7.39 -4.92 17.89
CA GLY A 117 -7.60 -6.29 17.43
C GLY A 117 -7.82 -6.43 15.92
N THR A 118 -7.74 -5.35 15.15
CA THR A 118 -7.81 -5.42 13.68
C THR A 118 -6.49 -5.93 13.11
N LYS A 119 -6.54 -6.82 12.10
CA LYS A 119 -5.32 -7.31 11.44
C LYS A 119 -4.79 -6.26 10.47
N VAL A 120 -3.72 -5.57 10.87
CA VAL A 120 -3.08 -4.51 10.08
C VAL A 120 -1.68 -4.96 9.62
N PHE A 121 -1.44 -4.87 8.31
CA PHE A 121 -0.13 -5.13 7.71
C PHE A 121 0.31 -4.00 6.81
N ARG A 122 1.62 -3.87 6.62
CA ARG A 122 2.22 -2.92 5.68
C ARG A 122 2.72 -3.63 4.43
N CYS A 123 2.84 -2.91 3.32
CA CYS A 123 3.44 -3.45 2.10
C CYS A 123 4.22 -2.39 1.31
N ASP A 124 5.18 -2.84 0.49
CA ASP A 124 5.83 -2.01 -0.51
C ASP A 124 5.09 -2.15 -1.85
N ILE A 125 4.46 -1.05 -2.29
CA ILE A 125 3.64 -1.06 -3.50
C ILE A 125 4.44 -1.38 -4.76
N ASN A 126 5.70 -0.94 -4.83
CA ASN A 126 6.53 -1.19 -6.01
C ASN A 126 6.85 -2.67 -6.10
N GLN A 127 7.16 -3.31 -4.98
CA GLN A 127 7.41 -4.75 -4.93
C GLN A 127 6.16 -5.57 -5.26
N LEU A 128 5.02 -5.20 -4.69
CA LEU A 128 3.75 -5.85 -5.01
C LEU A 128 3.40 -5.74 -6.49
N ARG A 129 3.60 -4.57 -7.11
CA ARG A 129 3.41 -4.40 -8.55
C ARG A 129 4.26 -5.37 -9.36
N GLN A 130 5.50 -5.64 -8.95
CA GLN A 130 6.35 -6.63 -9.63
C GLN A 130 5.82 -8.05 -9.41
N ALA A 131 5.47 -8.40 -8.17
CA ALA A 131 4.99 -9.73 -7.81
C ALA A 131 3.66 -10.13 -8.45
N TYR A 132 2.84 -9.14 -8.83
CA TYR A 132 1.62 -9.30 -9.61
C TYR A 132 1.81 -9.12 -11.13
N GLY A 133 3.03 -8.84 -11.60
CA GLY A 133 3.28 -8.59 -13.03
C GLY A 133 2.49 -7.37 -13.55
N LEU A 134 2.32 -6.36 -12.70
CA LEU A 134 1.65 -5.07 -12.94
C LEU A 134 2.66 -3.93 -13.18
N ASN A 135 3.94 -4.27 -13.36
CA ASN A 135 4.96 -3.31 -13.75
C ASN A 135 4.80 -2.94 -15.22
N ALA A 136 4.87 -1.64 -15.49
CA ALA A 136 5.02 -1.11 -16.83
C ALA A 136 6.39 -0.44 -16.97
N HIS A 137 6.89 -0.33 -18.20
CA HIS A 137 8.14 0.38 -18.52
C HIS A 137 7.96 1.90 -18.61
N TYR A 138 7.03 2.45 -17.82
CA TYR A 138 6.74 3.88 -17.79
C TYR A 138 7.23 4.49 -16.48
N LEU A 139 7.44 5.81 -16.49
CA LEU A 139 7.69 6.55 -15.27
C LEU A 139 6.48 6.41 -14.34
N SER A 140 6.73 6.08 -13.07
CA SER A 140 5.66 5.80 -12.10
C SER A 140 4.74 7.01 -11.92
N ARG A 141 3.44 6.73 -11.74
CA ARG A 141 2.38 7.73 -11.53
C ARG A 141 2.19 8.74 -12.67
N THR A 142 2.72 8.45 -13.87
CA THR A 142 2.33 9.17 -15.08
C THR A 142 0.96 8.73 -15.58
N SER A 143 0.31 9.55 -16.40
CA SER A 143 -0.99 9.22 -16.99
C SER A 143 -0.98 7.90 -17.78
N ILE A 144 0.11 7.63 -18.49
CA ILE A 144 0.30 6.37 -19.23
C ILE A 144 0.47 5.17 -18.30
N ASP A 145 1.22 5.33 -17.19
CA ASP A 145 1.37 4.29 -16.16
C ASP A 145 0.01 3.98 -15.50
N CYS A 146 -0.76 5.02 -15.14
CA CYS A 146 -2.08 4.85 -14.53
C CYS A 146 -3.05 4.13 -15.49
N LYS A 147 -3.09 4.53 -16.76
CA LYS A 147 -3.94 3.88 -17.76
C LYS A 147 -3.54 2.42 -17.98
N ASN A 148 -2.24 2.12 -18.05
CA ASN A 148 -1.74 0.76 -18.18
C ASN A 148 -2.10 -0.09 -16.96
N LEU A 149 -1.91 0.45 -15.75
CA LEU A 149 -2.21 -0.22 -14.50
C LEU A 149 -3.71 -0.53 -14.37
N GLN A 150 -4.57 0.45 -14.67
CA GLN A 150 -6.03 0.29 -14.67
C GLN A 150 -6.47 -0.77 -15.69
N SER A 151 -5.89 -0.76 -16.89
CA SER A 151 -6.18 -1.77 -17.92
C SER A 151 -5.72 -3.15 -17.48
N SER A 152 -4.56 -3.25 -16.83
CA SER A 152 -4.02 -4.51 -16.30
C SER A 152 -4.88 -5.06 -15.17
N LEU A 153 -5.41 -4.21 -14.28
CA LEU A 153 -6.34 -4.62 -13.23
C LEU A 153 -7.67 -5.12 -13.80
N LYS A 154 -8.21 -4.43 -14.83
CA LYS A 154 -9.40 -4.89 -15.55
C LYS A 154 -9.19 -6.26 -16.21
N LEU A 155 -8.16 -6.38 -17.05
CA LEU A 155 -7.95 -7.54 -17.92
C LEU A 155 -7.38 -8.76 -17.18
N LYS A 156 -6.41 -8.58 -16.28
CA LYS A 156 -5.74 -9.71 -15.59
C LYS A 156 -6.47 -10.14 -14.32
N TYR A 157 -7.07 -9.21 -13.60
CA TYR A 157 -7.63 -9.44 -12.28
C TYR A 157 -9.16 -9.28 -12.20
N GLY A 158 -9.82 -9.03 -13.32
CA GLY A 158 -11.29 -9.06 -13.42
C GLY A 158 -12.01 -7.87 -12.78
N PHE A 159 -11.32 -6.74 -12.58
CA PHE A 159 -11.94 -5.52 -12.04
C PHE A 159 -12.74 -4.74 -13.10
N GLU A 160 -13.69 -5.40 -13.77
CA GLU A 160 -14.48 -4.83 -14.87
C GLU A 160 -15.31 -3.61 -14.46
N GLN A 161 -15.72 -3.53 -13.20
CA GLN A 161 -16.48 -2.41 -12.63
C GLN A 161 -15.71 -1.08 -12.55
N LEU A 162 -14.40 -1.08 -12.82
CA LEU A 162 -13.63 0.15 -12.86
C LEU A 162 -14.11 1.03 -14.03
N PRO A 163 -14.25 2.35 -13.84
CA PRO A 163 -14.67 3.25 -14.90
C PRO A 163 -13.66 3.24 -16.05
N ASP A 164 -14.05 3.72 -17.23
CA ASP A 164 -13.11 3.95 -18.34
C ASP A 164 -12.30 5.24 -18.18
N ASN A 165 -12.82 6.16 -17.37
CA ASN A 165 -12.10 7.35 -16.96
C ASN A 165 -10.89 6.96 -16.10
N MET A 166 -9.80 7.71 -16.29
CA MET A 166 -8.55 7.46 -15.58
C MET A 166 -8.71 7.73 -14.09
N LEU A 167 -8.43 6.72 -13.27
CA LEU A 167 -8.37 6.86 -11.83
C LEU A 167 -7.03 7.43 -11.38
N ALA A 168 -7.02 8.02 -10.19
CA ALA A 168 -5.80 8.48 -9.57
C ALA A 168 -4.87 7.31 -9.26
N ALA A 169 -3.55 7.54 -9.33
CA ALA A 169 -2.54 6.52 -9.04
C ALA A 169 -2.73 5.93 -7.64
N SER A 170 -3.03 6.78 -6.65
CA SER A 170 -3.27 6.34 -5.27
C SER A 170 -4.43 5.36 -5.16
N SER A 171 -5.52 5.58 -5.91
CA SER A 171 -6.69 4.70 -5.91
C SER A 171 -6.38 3.34 -6.54
N LEU A 172 -5.62 3.32 -7.64
CA LEU A 172 -5.17 2.07 -8.27
C LEU A 172 -4.21 1.30 -7.36
N GLU A 173 -3.29 1.99 -6.69
CA GLU A 173 -2.38 1.40 -5.70
C GLU A 173 -3.16 0.85 -4.49
N ALA A 174 -4.21 1.54 -4.04
CA ALA A 174 -5.07 1.08 -2.94
C ALA A 174 -5.80 -0.22 -3.28
N ILE A 175 -6.25 -0.38 -4.53
CA ILE A 175 -6.82 -1.65 -5.02
C ILE A 175 -5.79 -2.78 -4.90
N ILE A 176 -4.53 -2.55 -5.26
CA ILE A 176 -3.47 -3.56 -5.15
C ILE A 176 -3.22 -3.93 -3.68
N CYS A 177 -3.19 -2.94 -2.78
CA CYS A 177 -3.10 -3.21 -1.33
C CYS A 177 -4.28 -4.08 -0.86
N ALA A 178 -5.51 -3.79 -1.30
CA ALA A 178 -6.69 -4.55 -0.91
C ALA A 178 -6.67 -5.98 -1.48
N MET A 179 -6.20 -6.15 -2.72
CA MET A 179 -5.95 -7.46 -3.31
C MET A 179 -4.92 -8.27 -2.52
N PHE A 180 -3.85 -7.61 -2.04
CA PHE A 180 -2.85 -8.27 -1.23
C PHE A 180 -3.38 -8.64 0.16
N ALA A 181 -4.19 -7.78 0.76
CA ALA A 181 -4.92 -8.11 1.99
C ALA A 181 -5.77 -9.39 1.81
N GLN A 182 -6.50 -9.47 0.70
CA GLN A 182 -7.28 -10.64 0.34
C GLN A 182 -6.41 -11.89 0.12
N HIS A 183 -5.27 -11.75 -0.56
CA HIS A 183 -4.31 -12.84 -0.76
C HIS A 183 -3.75 -13.38 0.56
N ILE A 184 -3.44 -12.50 1.51
CA ILE A 184 -2.98 -12.89 2.87
C ILE A 184 -4.08 -13.69 3.58
N SER A 185 -5.31 -13.18 3.58
CA SER A 185 -6.44 -13.83 4.25
C SER A 185 -6.72 -15.22 3.68
N PHE A 186 -6.60 -15.41 2.36
CA PHE A 186 -6.76 -16.73 1.72
C PHE A 186 -5.57 -17.67 1.90
N GLY A 187 -4.60 -17.34 2.75
CA GLY A 187 -3.45 -18.20 3.04
C GLY A 187 -2.41 -18.24 1.92
N GLY A 188 -2.36 -17.21 1.08
CA GLY A 188 -1.33 -17.10 0.05
C GLY A 188 0.07 -16.96 0.67
N ARG A 189 1.10 -17.38 -0.07
CA ARG A 189 2.49 -17.31 0.39
C ARG A 189 2.94 -15.85 0.51
N VAL A 190 3.52 -15.49 1.65
CA VAL A 190 3.93 -14.12 1.98
C VAL A 190 5.27 -14.18 2.71
N ASP A 191 6.16 -13.24 2.38
CA ASP A 191 7.46 -13.09 3.04
C ASP A 191 7.46 -11.80 3.87
N GLU A 192 7.96 -11.88 5.11
CA GLU A 192 8.20 -10.70 5.97
C GLU A 192 9.53 -10.06 5.56
N MET A 193 9.47 -8.80 5.12
CA MET A 193 10.68 -8.09 4.66
C MET A 193 11.41 -7.41 5.81
N TYR A 194 10.67 -6.62 6.59
CA TYR A 194 11.17 -5.83 7.72
C TYR A 194 10.00 -5.35 8.58
N GLN A 195 10.29 -4.76 9.73
CA GLN A 195 9.30 -4.11 10.59
C GLN A 195 9.46 -2.60 10.52
N PHE A 196 8.34 -1.89 10.42
CA PHE A 196 8.29 -0.43 10.32
C PHE A 196 7.30 0.13 11.35
N GLU A 197 7.80 0.94 12.29
CA GLU A 197 7.00 1.61 13.32
C GLU A 197 6.03 0.64 14.03
N GLY A 198 6.51 -0.56 14.39
CA GLY A 198 5.76 -1.59 15.11
C GLY A 198 4.92 -2.54 14.25
N LEU A 199 4.79 -2.28 12.95
CA LEU A 199 4.01 -3.11 12.03
C LEU A 199 4.90 -3.88 11.05
N LYS A 200 4.49 -5.10 10.70
CA LYS A 200 5.19 -5.95 9.75
C LYS A 200 4.97 -5.47 8.32
N VAL A 201 6.06 -5.33 7.56
CA VAL A 201 6.02 -5.07 6.12
C VAL A 201 6.14 -6.40 5.39
N LEU A 202 5.08 -6.75 4.68
CA LEU A 202 4.91 -8.01 3.98
C LEU A 202 5.00 -7.81 2.48
N SER A 203 5.49 -8.82 1.78
CA SER A 203 5.54 -8.85 0.32
C SER A 203 5.13 -10.22 -0.20
N LYS A 204 4.63 -10.24 -1.44
CA LYS A 204 4.40 -11.47 -2.17
C LYS A 204 5.72 -11.88 -2.84
N PRO A 205 6.18 -13.13 -2.70
CA PRO A 205 7.36 -13.60 -3.42
C PRO A 205 7.16 -13.47 -4.93
N LEU A 206 8.26 -13.16 -5.63
CA LEU A 206 8.31 -13.23 -7.08
C LEU A 206 8.18 -14.71 -7.49
N ASN A 207 7.26 -14.98 -8.40
CA ASN A 207 7.11 -16.31 -9.01
C ASN A 207 8.22 -16.55 -10.03
#